data_AF-A0A6P0IXJ2-F1
#
_entry.id   AF-A0A6P0IXJ2-F1
#
_cell.length_a   1.000
_cell.length_b   1.000
_cell.length_c   1.000
_cell.angle_alpha   90.00
_cell.angle_beta   90.00
_cell.angle_gamma   90.00
#
_symmetry.space_group_name_H-M   'P 1'
#
loop_
_entity.id
_entity.type
_entity.pdbx_description
1 polymer ?
#
loop_
_entity_poly.entity_id
_entity_poly.type
_entity_poly.pdbx_seq_one_letter_code
_entity_poly.pdbx_strand_id
1 'polypeptide(L)' 'MYHKVEQPPTPPENFELPCLGKLSPDNRWVIMANLIPWSEFEPEYAQNF' A
#
# COMPACT_ATOMS: atom_id res chain seq x y z
N MET A 1 -17.29 0.21 0.50
CA MET A 1 -17.00 1.12 -0.62
C MET A 1 -15.54 1.46 -0.60
N TYR A 2 -14.77 0.66 -1.33
CA TYR A 2 -13.37 0.98 -1.58
C TYR A 2 -13.31 2.25 -2.43
N HIS A 3 -12.55 3.25 -1.99
CA HIS A 3 -12.36 4.49 -2.72
C HIS A 3 -10.96 4.49 -3.33
N LYS A 4 -10.91 4.30 -4.65
CA LYS A 4 -9.67 4.47 -5.39
C LYS A 4 -9.26 5.94 -5.35
N VAL A 5 -8.07 6.21 -4.84
CA VAL A 5 -7.49 7.56 -4.85
C VAL A 5 -6.67 7.68 -6.13
N GLU A 6 -6.89 8.73 -6.92
CA GLU A 6 -6.18 8.94 -8.20
C GLU A 6 -4.70 9.33 -8.01
N GLN A 7 -4.30 9.68 -6.77
CA GLN A 7 -2.92 9.98 -6.43
C GLN A 7 -2.09 8.69 -6.45
N PRO A 8 -0.83 8.75 -6.91
CA PRO A 8 0.04 7.58 -6.87
C PRO A 8 0.11 7.04 -5.44
N PRO A 9 -0.03 5.72 -5.24
CA PRO A 9 0.00 5.14 -3.91
C PRO A 9 1.30 5.55 -3.23
N THR A 10 1.20 6.04 -1.99
CA THR A 10 2.36 6.38 -1.19
C THR A 10 3.24 5.14 -1.08
N PRO A 11 4.55 5.23 -1.38
CA PRO A 11 5.45 4.11 -1.20
C PRO A 11 5.31 3.54 0.22
N PRO A 12 5.34 2.22 0.44
CA PRO A 12 5.12 1.63 1.76
C PRO A 12 6.04 2.18 2.86
N GLU A 13 7.27 2.56 2.49
CA GLU A 13 8.29 3.16 3.36
C GLU A 13 7.96 4.61 3.78
N ASN A 14 7.11 5.29 3.00
CA ASN A 14 6.63 6.65 3.24
C ASN A 14 5.23 6.67 3.87
N PHE A 15 4.69 5.53 4.26
CA PHE A 15 3.45 5.46 5.00
C PHE A 15 3.64 6.09 6.39
N GLU A 16 2.94 7.21 6.64
CA GLU A 16 3.02 7.93 7.90
C GLU A 16 2.13 7.23 8.94
N LEU A 17 2.75 6.75 10.02
CA LEU A 17 2.01 6.18 11.15
C LEU A 17 1.49 7.32 12.06
N PRO A 18 0.32 7.16 12.70
CA PRO A 18 -0.23 8.12 13.66
C PRO A 18 0.72 8.43 14.83
N CYS A 19 1.66 7.52 15.10
CA CYS A 19 2.82 7.72 15.95
C CYS A 19 4.03 8.03 15.04
N LEU A 20 4.70 9.16 15.27
CA LEU A 20 5.88 9.71 14.55
C LEU A 20 6.97 8.68 14.21
N GLY A 21 6.70 7.78 13.29
CA GLY A 21 7.53 6.62 12.99
C GLY A 21 7.25 6.13 11.58
N LYS A 22 8.28 5.55 10.96
CA LYS A 22 8.20 4.92 9.65
C LYS A 22 8.29 3.41 9.79
N LEU A 23 7.69 2.68 8.86
CA LEU A 23 7.91 1.25 8.77
C LEU A 23 9.36 1.00 8.34
N SER A 24 10.02 0.05 9.01
CA SER A 24 11.34 -0.41 8.60
C SER A 24 11.26 -1.05 7.20
N PRO A 25 12.18 -0.75 6.26
CA PRO A 25 12.23 -1.41 4.96
C PRO A 25 12.38 -2.94 5.05
N ASP A 26 13.02 -3.43 6.12
CA ASP A 26 13.21 -4.86 6.38
C ASP A 26 11.98 -5.52 7.01
N ASN A 27 10.91 -4.76 7.25
CA ASN A 27 9.65 -5.30 7.73
C ASN A 27 9.04 -6.21 6.66
N ARG A 28 8.69 -7.44 7.04
CA ARG A 28 8.13 -8.44 6.13
C ARG A 28 6.91 -7.92 5.34
N TRP A 29 6.06 -7.07 5.94
CA TRP A 29 4.91 -6.47 5.27
C TRP A 29 5.32 -5.44 4.22
N VAL A 30 6.33 -4.62 4.50
CA VAL A 30 6.89 -3.64 3.54
C VAL A 30 7.50 -4.37 2.34
N ILE A 31 8.28 -5.43 2.60
CA ILE A 31 8.86 -6.28 1.56
C ILE A 31 7.76 -6.89 0.69
N MET A 32 6.73 -7.50 1.30
CA MET A 32 5.62 -8.11 0.54
C MET A 32 4.85 -7.07 -0.27
N ALA A 33 4.58 -5.90 0.29
CA ALA A 33 3.88 -4.83 -0.41
C ALA A 33 4.64 -4.36 -1.66
N ASN A 34 5.98 -4.32 -1.61
CA ASN A 34 6.84 -3.97 -2.74
C ASN A 34 6.90 -5.07 -3.83
N LEU A 35 6.61 -6.32 -3.49
CA LEU A 35 6.64 -7.45 -4.44
C LEU A 35 5.32 -7.61 -5.21
N ILE A 36 4.21 -7.11 -4.69
CA ILE A 36 2.89 -7.26 -5.32
C ILE A 36 2.72 -6.20 -6.41
N PRO A 37 2.38 -6.59 -7.66
CA PRO A 37 2.08 -5.64 -8.73
C PRO A 37 0.66 -5.07 -8.52
N TRP A 38 0.52 -4.14 -7.57
CA TRP A 38 -0.77 -3.57 -7.18
C TRP A 38 -1.57 -2.99 -8.34
N SER A 39 -0.91 -2.45 -9.37
CA SER A 39 -1.58 -1.93 -10.57
C SER A 39 -2.41 -2.98 -11.31
N GLU A 40 -2.06 -4.25 -11.21
CA GLU A 40 -2.77 -5.37 -11.84
C GLU A 40 -3.88 -5.92 -10.95
N PHE A 41 -3.65 -6.00 -9.63
CA PHE A 41 -4.56 -6.64 -8.68
C PHE A 41 -5.59 -5.70 -8.05
N GLU A 42 -5.29 -4.40 -7.95
CA GLU A 42 -6.19 -3.41 -7.35
C GLU A 42 -7.58 -3.35 -8.02
N PRO A 43 -7.73 -3.44 -9.36
CA PRO A 43 -9.04 -3.47 -10.01
C PRO A 43 -9.90 -4.65 -9.57
N GLU A 44 -9.32 -5.84 -9.40
CA GLU A 44 -10.03 -7.04 -8.94
C GLU A 44 -10.40 -6.93 -7.46
N TYR A 45 -9.48 -6.43 -6.64
CA TYR A 45 -9.72 -6.18 -5.22
C TYR A 45 -10.88 -5.20 -5.02
N ALA A 46 -10.90 -4.10 -5.79
CA ALA A 46 -11.92 -3.06 -5.74
C ALA A 46 -13.34 -3.57 -6.01
N GLN A 47 -13.51 -4.63 -6.83
CA GLN A 47 -14.83 -5.19 -7.13
C GLN A 47 -15.51 -5.80 -5.90
N ASN A 48 -14.76 -6.13 -4.86
CA ASN A 48 -15.28 -6.76 -3.64
C ASN A 48 -15.80 -5.76 -2.59
N PHE A 49 -15.72 -4.45 -2.83
CA PHE A 49 -15.96 -3.43 -1.78
C PHE A 49 -16.66 -2.16 -2.24
#